data_AF-A0A2A3DSN9-F1
#
_entry.id   AF-A0A2A3DSN9-F1
#
_cell.length_a   1.000
_cell.length_b   1.000
_cell.length_c   1.000
_cell.angle_alpha   90.00
_cell.angle_beta   90.00
_cell.angle_gamma   90.00
#
_symmetry.space_group_name_H-M   'P 1'
#
loop_
_entity.id
_entity.type
_entity.pdbx_description
1 polymer ?
#
loop_
_entity_poly.entity_id
_entity_poly.type
_entity_poly.pdbx_seq_one_letter_code
_entity_poly.pdbx_strand_id
1 'polypeptide(L)'
;MAKDFDPDYCESKEAIPLVHALGLISIDWNMTEQFMTALIWNYVGGHEIGMSVTNNIGNRSKADMLLDLAKKFEKDKKILLNIEQTVKAFNILRDNRNMLMHSHTVDKNKNGHCEWRRQNPKAPLGSVGMIADLEDLYEVRD
;
A
#
# COMPACT_ATOMS: atom_id res chain seq x y z
N MET A 1 -5.07 -30.50 -28.61
CA MET A 1 -4.09 -29.40 -28.58
C MET A 1 -4.32 -28.64 -27.29
N ALA A 2 -3.43 -28.80 -26.31
CA ALA A 2 -3.41 -27.91 -25.16
C ALA A 2 -3.12 -26.50 -25.73
N LYS A 3 -3.95 -25.52 -25.39
CA LYS A 3 -3.57 -24.12 -25.60
C LYS A 3 -2.28 -23.92 -24.81
N ASP A 4 -1.22 -23.52 -25.48
CA ASP A 4 0.00 -23.07 -24.84
C ASP A 4 -0.39 -22.03 -23.80
N PHE A 5 -0.14 -22.33 -22.53
CA PHE A 5 -0.28 -21.37 -21.45
C PHE A 5 0.91 -20.42 -21.59
N ASP A 6 0.71 -19.37 -22.39
CA ASP A 6 1.61 -18.24 -22.40
C ASP A 6 1.39 -17.52 -21.07
N PRO A 7 2.38 -17.44 -20.17
CA PRO A 7 2.21 -16.70 -18.93
C PRO A 7 1.85 -15.25 -19.29
N ASP A 8 0.68 -14.78 -18.86
CA ASP A 8 0.15 -13.42 -19.06
C ASP A 8 1.08 -12.29 -18.57
N TYR A 9 2.26 -12.63 -18.04
CA TYR A 9 3.28 -11.71 -17.55
C TYR A 9 4.48 -11.65 -18.49
N CYS A 10 4.35 -10.91 -19.60
CA CYS A 10 5.50 -10.40 -20.34
C CYS A 10 5.82 -8.99 -19.81
N GLU A 11 6.86 -8.85 -19.00
CA GLU A 11 7.46 -7.53 -18.77
C GLU A 11 8.00 -7.03 -20.11
N SER A 12 7.25 -6.14 -20.77
CA SER A 12 7.80 -5.41 -21.91
C SER A 12 9.03 -4.63 -21.42
N LYS A 13 10.02 -4.42 -22.29
CA LYS A 13 11.19 -3.58 -21.95
C LYS A 13 10.79 -2.17 -21.47
N GLU A 14 9.58 -1.74 -21.84
CA GLU A 14 8.95 -0.48 -21.45
C GLU A 14 8.42 -0.49 -20.01
N ALA A 15 8.13 -1.67 -19.43
CA ALA A 15 7.67 -1.83 -18.06
C ALA A 15 8.81 -1.84 -17.03
N ILE A 16 10.06 -2.13 -17.45
CA ILE A 16 11.23 -2.23 -16.56
C ILE A 16 11.39 -0.98 -15.65
N PRO A 17 11.32 0.26 -16.16
CA PRO A 17 11.45 1.44 -15.30
C PRO A 17 10.32 1.56 -14.26
N LEU A 18 9.11 1.13 -14.62
CA LEU A 18 7.94 1.18 -13.74
C LEU A 18 8.03 0.12 -12.63
N VAL A 19 8.45 -1.10 -12.97
CA VAL A 19 8.70 -2.17 -11.99
C VAL A 19 9.83 -1.77 -11.03
N HIS A 20 10.90 -1.15 -11.55
CA HIS A 20 11.97 -0.62 -10.72
C HIS A 20 11.47 0.46 -9.73
N ALA A 21 10.68 1.43 -10.21
CA ALA A 21 10.08 2.45 -9.35
C ALA A 21 9.15 1.83 -8.28
N LEU A 22 8.35 0.83 -8.65
CA LEU A 22 7.51 0.09 -7.71
C LEU A 22 8.33 -0.66 -6.64
N GLY A 23 9.49 -1.20 -7.03
CA GLY A 23 10.46 -1.80 -6.11
C GLY A 23 10.99 -0.79 -5.08
N LEU A 24 11.38 0.40 -5.51
CA LEU A 24 11.83 1.48 -4.60
C LEU A 24 10.73 1.90 -3.63
N ILE A 25 9.52 2.15 -4.12
CA ILE A 25 8.36 2.47 -3.28
C ILE A 25 8.09 1.36 -2.26
N SER A 26 8.25 0.09 -2.66
CA SER A 26 8.07 -1.05 -1.76
C SER A 26 9.12 -1.09 -0.64
N ILE A 27 10.35 -0.66 -0.90
CA ILE A 27 11.41 -0.56 0.12
C ILE A 27 11.07 0.54 1.12
N ASP A 28 10.73 1.74 0.65
CA ASP A 28 10.37 2.88 1.49
C ASP A 28 9.13 2.59 2.35
N TRP A 29 8.16 1.89 1.75
CA TRP A 29 6.98 1.38 2.44
C TRP A 29 7.36 0.46 3.60
N ASN A 30 8.17 -0.57 3.33
CA ASN A 30 8.62 -1.51 4.34
C ASN A 30 9.36 -0.79 5.49
N MET A 31 10.21 0.19 5.17
CA MET A 31 10.92 0.98 6.17
C MET A 31 9.95 1.77 7.06
N THR A 32 8.96 2.42 6.45
CA THR A 32 7.92 3.16 7.18
C THR A 32 7.11 2.24 8.11
N GLU A 33 6.79 1.04 7.63
CA GLU A 33 6.07 0.04 8.41
C GLU A 33 6.90 -0.45 9.62
N GLN A 34 8.22 -0.58 9.49
CA GLN A 34 9.11 -0.92 10.61
C GLN A 34 9.19 0.20 11.65
N PHE A 35 9.16 1.47 11.24
CA PHE A 35 9.07 2.58 12.19
C PHE A 35 7.78 2.53 13.00
N MET A 36 6.64 2.21 12.37
CA MET A 36 5.38 2.00 13.09
C MET A 36 5.46 0.84 14.08
N THR A 37 6.09 -0.27 13.68
CA THR A 37 6.36 -1.40 14.58
C THR A 37 7.16 -0.95 15.81
N ALA A 38 8.24 -0.18 15.63
CA ALA A 38 9.05 0.31 16.74
C ALA A 38 8.26 1.25 17.68
N LEU A 39 7.40 2.12 17.13
CA LEU A 39 6.54 2.99 17.93
C LEU A 39 5.50 2.21 18.72
N ILE A 40 4.87 1.19 18.11
CA ILE A 40 3.95 0.28 18.82
C ILE A 40 4.67 -0.38 19.99
N TRP A 41 5.88 -0.90 19.76
CA TRP A 41 6.68 -1.54 20.81
C TRP A 41 6.97 -0.58 21.96
N ASN A 42 7.24 0.70 21.67
CA ASN A 42 7.40 1.71 22.71
C ASN A 42 6.14 1.87 23.57
N TYR A 43 4.96 1.96 22.95
CA TYR A 43 3.69 2.12 23.67
C TYR A 43 3.30 0.90 24.52
N VAL A 44 3.64 -0.32 24.10
CA VAL A 44 3.25 -1.54 24.82
C VAL A 44 4.28 -2.01 25.85
N GLY A 45 5.38 -1.27 26.05
CA GLY A 45 6.37 -1.55 27.09
C GLY A 45 7.62 -2.30 26.64
N GLY A 46 7.99 -2.22 25.37
CA GLY A 46 9.28 -2.67 24.86
C GLY A 46 9.22 -3.82 23.86
N HIS A 47 10.39 -4.34 23.51
CA HIS A 47 10.59 -5.26 22.40
C HIS A 47 9.84 -6.60 22.54
N GLU A 48 9.93 -7.28 23.68
CA GLU A 48 9.37 -8.62 23.85
C GLU A 48 7.83 -8.63 23.75
N ILE A 49 7.18 -7.73 24.50
CA ILE A 49 5.72 -7.54 24.46
C ILE A 49 5.32 -7.03 23.08
N GLY A 50 6.05 -6.05 22.57
CA GLY A 50 5.86 -5.48 21.25
C GLY A 50 5.84 -6.51 20.14
N MET A 51 6.85 -7.37 20.08
CA MET A 51 6.97 -8.41 19.07
C MET A 51 5.78 -9.38 19.14
N SER A 52 5.38 -9.81 20.33
CA SER A 52 4.21 -10.65 20.53
C SER A 52 2.93 -9.98 20.03
N VAL A 53 2.72 -8.71 20.36
CA VAL A 53 1.56 -7.93 19.90
C VAL A 53 1.55 -7.79 18.37
N THR A 54 2.67 -7.37 17.78
CA THR A 54 2.73 -7.11 16.34
C THR A 54 2.69 -8.38 15.49
N ASN A 55 3.13 -9.53 16.01
CA ASN A 55 3.00 -10.82 15.32
C ASN A 55 1.57 -11.38 15.36
N ASN A 56 0.76 -10.94 16.34
CA ASN A 56 -0.61 -11.44 16.56
C ASN A 56 -1.69 -10.40 16.23
N ILE A 57 -1.34 -9.33 15.51
CA ILE A 57 -2.26 -8.24 15.12
C ILE A 57 -3.40 -8.69 14.18
N GLY A 58 -3.23 -9.80 13.47
CA GLY A 58 -4.21 -10.31 12.50
C GLY A 58 -4.37 -9.40 11.28
N ASN A 59 -5.62 -9.17 10.85
CA ASN A 59 -5.94 -8.35 9.67
C ASN A 59 -5.93 -6.84 9.93
N ARG A 60 -5.63 -6.42 11.17
CA ARG A 60 -5.57 -5.01 11.53
C ARG A 60 -4.24 -4.41 11.04
N SER A 61 -4.26 -3.19 10.53
CA SER A 61 -3.01 -2.54 10.11
C SER A 61 -2.22 -2.01 11.30
N LYS A 62 -0.88 -1.99 11.19
CA LYS A 62 0.01 -1.40 12.20
C LYS A 62 -0.28 0.09 12.43
N ALA A 63 -0.64 0.82 11.37
CA ALA A 63 -1.02 2.23 11.49
C ALA A 63 -2.26 2.42 12.38
N ASP A 64 -3.28 1.59 12.19
CA ASP A 64 -4.50 1.64 13.01
C ASP A 64 -4.21 1.26 14.47
N MET A 65 -3.35 0.26 14.70
CA MET A 65 -2.94 -0.11 16.06
C MET A 65 -2.15 1.00 16.75
N LEU A 66 -1.20 1.62 16.04
CA LEU A 66 -0.43 2.75 16.54
C LEU A 66 -1.35 3.90 16.95
N LEU A 67 -2.34 4.23 16.12
CA LEU A 67 -3.29 5.30 16.42
C LEU A 67 -4.12 5.02 17.68
N ASP A 68 -4.61 3.80 17.86
CA ASP A 68 -5.36 3.42 19.06
C ASP A 68 -4.50 3.52 20.33
N LEU A 69 -3.26 3.06 20.26
CA LEU A 69 -2.31 3.15 21.37
C LEU A 69 -2.01 4.62 21.70
N ALA A 70 -1.74 5.43 20.68
CA ALA A 70 -1.52 6.86 20.85
C ALA A 70 -2.74 7.55 21.50
N LYS A 71 -3.96 7.30 21.01
CA LYS A 71 -5.18 7.86 21.60
C LYS A 71 -5.39 7.47 23.07
N LYS A 72 -4.89 6.30 23.47
CA LYS A 72 -5.05 5.77 24.83
C LYS A 72 -3.98 6.26 25.80
N PHE A 73 -2.73 6.39 25.33
CA PHE A 73 -1.58 6.62 26.19
C PHE A 73 -0.91 7.98 26.00
N GLU A 74 -1.05 8.60 24.82
CA GLU A 74 -0.45 9.89 24.53
C GLU A 74 -1.25 11.03 25.17
N LYS A 75 -0.57 11.84 25.98
CA LYS A 75 -1.17 12.99 26.67
C LYS A 75 -0.93 14.29 25.91
N ASP A 76 0.15 14.34 25.13
CA ASP A 76 0.46 15.51 24.32
C ASP A 76 -0.41 15.54 23.06
N LYS A 77 -1.35 16.49 23.03
CA LYS A 77 -2.26 16.70 21.90
C LYS A 77 -1.52 16.98 20.58
N LYS A 78 -0.35 17.60 20.63
CA LYS A 78 0.45 17.88 19.43
C LYS A 78 1.04 16.59 18.86
N ILE A 79 1.56 15.72 19.73
CA ILE A 79 2.09 14.40 19.32
C ILE A 79 0.94 13.55 18.75
N LEU A 80 -0.21 13.51 19.43
CA LEU A 80 -1.37 12.78 18.96
C LEU A 80 -1.84 13.25 17.57
N LEU A 81 -1.93 14.57 17.35
CA LEU A 81 -2.30 15.14 16.05
C LEU A 81 -1.30 14.75 14.95
N ASN A 82 0.00 14.78 15.24
CA ASN A 82 1.02 14.38 14.27
C ASN A 82 0.90 12.89 13.91
N ILE A 83 0.60 12.02 14.91
CA ILE A 83 0.36 10.59 14.67
C ILE A 83 -0.88 10.40 13.82
N GLU A 84 -1.98 11.11 14.10
CA GLU A 84 -3.21 11.08 13.29
C GLU A 84 -2.95 11.44 11.82
N GLN A 85 -2.23 12.54 11.59
CA GLN A 85 -1.86 12.96 10.24
C GLN A 85 -0.97 11.94 9.53
N THR A 86 0.01 11.38 10.24
CA THR A 86 0.92 10.35 9.71
C THR A 86 0.14 9.08 9.34
N VAL A 87 -0.80 8.64 10.17
CA VAL A 87 -1.65 7.48 9.90
C VAL A 87 -2.57 7.73 8.71
N LYS A 88 -3.15 8.93 8.58
CA LYS A 88 -3.94 9.32 7.40
C LYS A 88 -3.09 9.22 6.13
N ALA A 89 -1.91 9.83 6.12
CA ALA A 89 -0.99 9.80 4.97
C ALA A 89 -0.56 8.36 4.63
N PHE A 90 -0.22 7.56 5.63
CA PHE A 90 0.17 6.16 5.43
C PHE A 90 -0.94 5.32 4.82
N ASN A 91 -2.19 5.49 5.26
CA ASN A 91 -3.31 4.74 4.70
C ASN A 91 -3.58 5.11 3.23
N ILE A 92 -3.46 6.38 2.85
CA ILE A 92 -3.53 6.80 1.44
C ILE A 92 -2.43 6.12 0.63
N LEU A 93 -1.19 6.16 1.11
CA LEU A 93 -0.06 5.51 0.45
C LEU A 93 -0.23 3.99 0.37
N ARG A 94 -0.81 3.35 1.38
CA ARG A 94 -1.13 1.92 1.40
C ARG A 94 -2.06 1.55 0.26
N ASP A 95 -3.12 2.32 0.10
CA ASP A 95 -4.17 2.04 -0.87
C ASP A 95 -3.63 2.23 -2.29
N ASN A 96 -2.85 3.30 -2.50
CA ASN A 96 -2.11 3.55 -3.73
C ASN A 96 -1.12 2.41 -4.06
N ARG A 97 -0.30 1.99 -3.09
CA ARG A 97 0.64 0.86 -3.26
C ARG A 97 -0.10 -0.43 -3.57
N ASN A 98 -1.18 -0.74 -2.86
CA ASN A 98 -1.96 -1.96 -3.11
C ASN A 98 -2.58 -1.95 -4.50
N MET A 99 -3.07 -0.80 -4.95
CA MET A 99 -3.58 -0.62 -6.31
C MET A 99 -2.48 -0.89 -7.34
N LEU A 100 -1.29 -0.29 -7.18
CA LEU A 100 -0.16 -0.51 -8.08
C LEU A 100 0.33 -1.97 -8.09
N MET A 101 0.52 -2.58 -6.92
CA MET A 101 1.02 -3.95 -6.77
C MET A 101 0.05 -5.02 -7.26
N HIS A 102 -1.25 -4.73 -7.26
CA HIS A 102 -2.29 -5.63 -7.76
C HIS A 102 -2.75 -5.28 -9.18
N SER A 103 -2.08 -4.35 -9.84
CA SER A 103 -2.30 -4.06 -11.26
C SER A 103 -1.46 -5.02 -12.10
N HIS A 104 -2.09 -5.69 -13.05
CA HIS A 104 -1.49 -6.73 -13.88
C HIS A 104 -1.10 -6.23 -15.27
N THR A 105 -1.50 -5.00 -15.63
CA THR A 105 -1.16 -4.41 -16.92
C THR A 105 -1.04 -2.90 -16.76
N VAL A 106 0.03 -2.33 -17.33
CA VAL A 106 0.14 -0.89 -17.56
C VAL A 106 -0.08 -0.65 -19.04
N ASP A 107 -1.18 0.00 -19.39
CA ASP A 107 -1.55 0.31 -20.78
C ASP A 107 -1.56 1.83 -20.98
N LYS A 108 -1.39 2.32 -22.20
CA LYS A 108 -1.57 3.76 -22.48
C LYS A 108 -3.01 4.02 -22.89
N ASN A 109 -3.67 4.97 -22.24
CA ASN A 109 -5.01 5.37 -22.64
C ASN A 109 -5.02 6.17 -23.96
N LYS A 110 -6.22 6.46 -24.46
CA LYS A 110 -6.41 7.25 -25.69
C LYS A 110 -5.78 8.65 -25.64
N ASN A 111 -5.46 9.14 -24.44
CA ASN A 111 -4.83 10.44 -24.20
C ASN A 111 -3.31 10.31 -23.93
N GLY A 112 -2.75 9.10 -23.97
CA GLY A 112 -1.33 8.83 -23.75
C GLY A 112 -0.88 8.67 -22.29
N HIS A 113 -1.81 8.71 -21.32
CA HIS A 113 -1.50 8.48 -19.89
C HIS A 113 -1.41 6.99 -19.57
N CYS A 114 -0.64 6.64 -18.54
CA CYS A 114 -0.53 5.24 -18.09
C CYS A 114 -1.76 4.84 -17.26
N GLU A 115 -2.47 3.81 -17.69
CA GLU A 115 -3.58 3.17 -16.98
C GLU A 115 -3.13 1.86 -16.33
N TRP A 116 -3.34 1.76 -15.03
CA TRP A 116 -3.06 0.56 -14.25
C TRP A 116 -4.30 -0.32 -14.19
N ARG A 117 -4.32 -1.47 -14.86
CA ARG A 117 -5.51 -2.34 -14.87
C ARG A 117 -5.33 -3.55 -13.96
N ARG A 118 -6.36 -3.85 -13.17
CA ARG A 118 -6.50 -5.08 -12.39
C ARG A 118 -7.42 -6.06 -13.10
N GLN A 119 -7.01 -7.33 -13.27
CA GLN A 119 -7.97 -8.38 -13.63
C GLN A 119 -8.85 -8.66 -12.40
N ASN A 120 -10.17 -8.64 -12.61
CA ASN A 120 -11.13 -9.09 -11.61
C ASN A 120 -11.74 -10.40 -12.11
N PRO A 121 -11.39 -11.56 -11.53
CA PRO A 121 -11.90 -12.85 -11.98
C PRO A 121 -13.42 -13.02 -11.77
N LYS A 122 -14.08 -12.13 -11.03
CA LYS A 122 -15.54 -12.12 -10.83
C LYS A 122 -16.30 -11.19 -11.79
N ALA A 123 -15.61 -10.49 -12.68
CA ALA A 123 -16.24 -9.58 -13.63
C ALA A 123 -16.68 -10.31 -14.91
N PRO A 124 -17.88 -10.02 -15.46
CA PRO A 124 -18.45 -10.73 -16.61
C PRO A 124 -17.65 -10.59 -17.92
N LEU A 125 -16.70 -9.64 -18.00
CA LEU A 125 -15.83 -9.39 -19.15
C LEU A 125 -14.33 -9.62 -18.85
N GLY A 126 -13.98 -10.34 -17.78
CA GLY A 126 -12.59 -10.78 -17.49
C GLY A 126 -11.64 -9.70 -16.95
N SER A 127 -11.98 -8.42 -17.05
CA SER A 127 -11.17 -7.33 -16.46
C SER A 127 -12.04 -6.11 -16.17
N VAL A 128 -12.27 -5.81 -14.90
CA VAL A 128 -12.70 -4.46 -14.48
C VAL A 128 -11.42 -3.74 -14.10
N GLY A 129 -10.86 -3.01 -15.07
CA GLY A 129 -9.78 -2.07 -14.78
C GLY A 129 -10.32 -0.97 -13.88
N MET A 130 -9.77 -0.83 -12.68
CA MET A 130 -9.81 0.47 -12.02
C MET A 130 -8.82 1.35 -12.77
N ILE A 131 -9.29 2.41 -13.42
CA ILE A 131 -8.40 3.39 -14.02
C ILE A 131 -7.83 4.22 -12.88
N ALA A 132 -6.52 4.19 -12.72
CA ALA A 132 -5.78 5.11 -11.88
C ALA A 132 -4.94 6.00 -12.79
N ASP A 133 -5.27 7.28 -12.85
CA ASP A 133 -4.35 8.26 -13.42
C ASP A 133 -3.21 8.49 -12.42
N LEU A 134 -2.02 8.84 -12.91
CA LEU A 134 -0.92 9.26 -12.04
C LEU A 134 -1.36 10.47 -11.19
N GLU A 135 -2.24 11.32 -11.72
CA GLU A 135 -2.81 12.47 -11.00
C GLU A 135 -3.68 12.03 -9.80
N ASP A 136 -4.43 10.92 -9.92
CA ASP A 136 -5.23 10.37 -8.81
C ASP A 136 -4.36 9.90 -7.63
N LEU A 137 -3.08 9.57 -7.88
CA LEU A 137 -2.13 9.19 -6.82
C LEU A 137 -1.63 10.40 -6.01
N TYR A 138 -1.74 11.61 -6.57
CA TYR A 138 -1.37 12.87 -5.91
C TYR A 138 -2.56 13.57 -5.26
N GLU A 139 -3.80 13.22 -5.63
CA GLU A 139 -4.99 13.80 -5.03
C GLU A 139 -5.31 13.17 -3.67
N VAL A 140 -5.17 13.97 -2.62
CA VAL A 140 -5.70 13.68 -1.29
C VAL A 140 -7.23 13.75 -1.41
N ARG A 141 -7.89 12.61 -1.56
CA ARG A 141 -9.37 12.56 -1.46
C ARG A 141 -9.75 12.68 0.02
N ASP A 142 -10.47 13.75 0.33
CA ASP A 142 -10.98 14.07 1.68
C ASP A 142 -12.07 13.11 2.17
#